data_AF-A0A959RXT2-F1
#
_entry.id   AF-A0A959RXT2-F1
#
_cell.length_a   1.000
_cell.length_b   1.000
_cell.length_c   1.000
_cell.angle_alpha   90.00
_cell.angle_beta   90.00
_cell.angle_gamma   90.00
#
_symmetry.space_group_name_H-M   'P 1'
#
loop_
_entity.id
_entity.type
_entity.pdbx_description
1 polymer ?
#
loop_
_entity_poly.entity_id
_entity_poly.type
_entity_poly.pdbx_seq_one_letter_code
_entity_poly.pdbx_strand_id
1 'polypeptide(L)'
;QSLNEAASLMQNALQNMMQGGGDGGGGMMSLMQQLQQMAQQQMGLNQQTQMMQNGQMTMQQLAQMQRLSNEQGAIQKSLEELNREAKASGESKKIAANLESVLEEMKEVISGLNTQKIDDNLIKKQDKILSKLLDAQRSINERDFEENRESLAGKKFDLTSPDKLNLTNEQAKDVLREELLKAVKEGYSKDYQDLIRRYFESLNNSTKQN
;
A
#
# COMPACT_ATOMS: atom_id res chain seq x y z
N GLN A 1 3.75 15.20 28.35
CA GLN A 1 2.29 15.25 28.11
C GLN A 1 1.92 14.96 26.66
N SER A 2 2.86 15.04 25.70
CA SER A 2 2.66 14.74 24.27
C SER A 2 2.37 13.28 23.91
N LEU A 3 2.69 12.31 24.79
CA LEU A 3 2.41 10.89 24.54
C LEU A 3 0.90 10.56 24.61
N ASN A 4 0.16 11.23 25.49
CA ASN A 4 -1.29 11.02 25.60
C ASN A 4 -2.05 11.72 24.47
N GLU A 5 -1.56 12.85 23.98
CA GLU A 5 -2.14 13.54 22.82
C GLU A 5 -1.88 12.78 21.52
N ALA A 6 -0.68 12.20 21.34
CA ALA A 6 -0.38 11.35 20.19
C ALA A 6 -1.21 10.05 20.20
N ALA A 7 -1.39 9.43 21.37
CA ALA A 7 -2.28 8.28 21.52
C ALA A 7 -3.74 8.63 21.25
N SER A 8 -4.22 9.79 21.72
CA SER A 8 -5.58 10.28 21.48
C SER A 8 -5.83 10.63 20.01
N LEU A 9 -4.86 11.23 19.32
CA LEU A 9 -4.93 11.51 17.89
C LEU A 9 -4.97 10.23 17.06
N MET A 10 -4.16 9.24 17.43
CA MET A 10 -4.16 7.93 16.78
C MET A 10 -5.49 7.18 17.01
N GLN A 11 -6.03 7.27 18.23
CA GLN A 11 -7.32 6.67 18.59
C GLN A 11 -8.49 7.33 17.86
N ASN A 12 -8.50 8.67 17.72
CA ASN A 12 -9.50 9.39 16.94
C ASN A 12 -9.37 9.11 15.43
N ALA A 13 -8.15 8.95 14.91
CA ALA A 13 -7.92 8.57 13.52
C ALA A 13 -8.43 7.15 13.23
N LEU A 14 -8.21 6.20 14.15
CA LEU A 14 -8.75 4.83 14.07
C LEU A 14 -10.28 4.83 14.17
N GLN A 15 -10.85 5.66 15.04
CA GLN A 15 -12.31 5.72 15.25
C GLN A 15 -13.04 6.34 14.06
N ASN A 16 -12.47 7.38 13.42
CA ASN A 16 -13.02 7.95 12.18
C ASN A 16 -12.86 7.01 10.98
N MET A 17 -11.81 6.17 10.95
CA MET A 17 -11.64 5.14 9.92
C MET A 17 -12.66 3.99 10.09
N MET A 18 -13.02 3.65 11.33
CA MET A 18 -14.07 2.66 11.64
C MET A 18 -15.48 3.12 11.25
N GLN A 19 -15.73 4.44 11.19
CA GLN A 19 -17.09 4.99 11.00
C GLN A 19 -17.42 5.30 9.53
N GLY A 20 -16.44 5.21 8.62
CA GLY A 20 -16.57 5.56 7.20
C GLY A 20 -16.77 4.39 6.21
N GLY A 21 -16.72 3.13 6.66
CA GLY A 21 -16.84 1.95 5.79
C GLY A 21 -18.06 1.11 6.14
N GLY A 22 -19.04 1.04 5.24
CA GLY A 22 -20.22 0.19 5.42
C GLY A 22 -19.85 -1.27 5.65
N ASP A 23 -20.59 -1.93 6.56
CA ASP A 23 -20.81 -3.36 6.89
C ASP A 23 -19.83 -4.49 6.52
N GLY A 24 -18.71 -4.25 5.81
CA GLY A 24 -17.72 -5.22 5.36
C GLY A 24 -16.26 -4.88 5.71
N GLY A 25 -15.95 -3.65 6.15
CA GLY A 25 -14.57 -3.22 6.43
C GLY A 25 -13.98 -3.66 7.78
N GLY A 26 -14.83 -3.98 8.78
CA GLY A 26 -14.38 -4.31 10.13
C GLY A 26 -13.68 -5.69 10.23
N GLY A 27 -14.17 -6.68 9.49
CA GLY A 27 -13.60 -8.04 9.50
C GLY A 27 -12.22 -8.09 8.86
N MET A 28 -12.04 -7.40 7.73
CA MET A 28 -10.80 -7.34 6.98
C MET A 28 -9.68 -6.62 7.77
N MET A 29 -10.02 -5.55 8.49
CA MET A 29 -9.07 -4.87 9.38
C MET A 29 -8.63 -5.76 10.55
N SER A 30 -9.54 -6.54 11.13
CA SER A 30 -9.20 -7.52 12.17
C SER A 30 -8.23 -8.58 11.64
N LEU A 31 -8.54 -9.17 10.48
CA LEU A 31 -7.69 -10.16 9.83
C LEU A 31 -6.29 -9.61 9.56
N MET A 32 -6.19 -8.38 9.05
CA MET A 32 -4.91 -7.70 8.81
C MET A 32 -4.09 -7.58 10.10
N GLN A 33 -4.71 -7.16 11.21
CA GLN A 33 -4.02 -7.02 12.50
C GLN A 33 -3.53 -8.37 13.03
N GLN A 34 -4.34 -9.42 12.89
CA GLN A 34 -3.95 -10.76 13.32
C GLN A 34 -2.80 -11.32 12.46
N LEU A 35 -2.82 -11.12 11.14
CA LEU A 35 -1.70 -11.47 10.26
C LEU A 35 -0.42 -10.70 10.60
N GLN A 36 -0.53 -9.41 10.93
CA GLN A 36 0.60 -8.60 11.37
C GLN A 36 1.23 -9.15 12.66
N GLN A 37 0.40 -9.51 13.64
CA GLN A 37 0.86 -10.07 14.90
C GLN A 37 1.60 -11.39 14.68
N MET A 38 1.05 -12.28 13.84
CA MET A 38 1.71 -13.55 13.50
C MET A 38 3.02 -13.33 12.74
N ALA A 39 3.10 -12.35 11.84
CA ALA A 39 4.36 -12.01 11.16
C ALA A 39 5.42 -11.54 12.16
N GLN A 40 5.06 -10.73 13.17
CA GLN A 40 5.98 -10.31 14.22
C GLN A 40 6.45 -11.49 15.08
N GLN A 41 5.53 -12.39 15.46
CA GLN A 41 5.88 -13.61 16.19
C GLN A 41 6.82 -14.50 15.37
N GLN A 42 6.53 -14.71 14.08
CA GLN A 42 7.37 -15.47 13.17
C GLN A 42 8.76 -14.84 13.05
N MET A 43 8.86 -13.51 12.92
CA MET A 43 10.16 -12.83 12.87
C MET A 43 10.99 -13.10 14.15
N GLY A 44 10.36 -13.13 15.32
CA GLY A 44 11.02 -13.52 16.57
C GLY A 44 11.52 -14.96 16.55
N LEU A 45 10.71 -15.90 16.03
CA LEU A 45 11.11 -17.30 15.87
C LEU A 45 12.30 -17.46 14.91
N ASN A 46 12.30 -16.71 13.80
CA ASN A 46 13.39 -16.73 12.83
C ASN A 46 14.71 -16.29 13.48
N GLN A 47 14.69 -15.18 14.23
CA GLN A 47 15.88 -14.70 14.95
C GLN A 47 16.38 -15.73 15.97
N GLN A 48 15.48 -16.33 16.75
CA GLN A 48 15.87 -17.35 17.74
C GLN A 48 16.42 -18.62 17.08
N THR A 49 15.84 -19.04 15.96
CA THR A 49 16.28 -20.22 15.21
C THR A 49 17.64 -19.99 14.56
N GLN A 50 17.88 -18.81 13.99
CA GLN A 50 19.19 -18.42 13.44
C GLN A 50 20.28 -18.39 14.51
N MET A 51 19.99 -17.89 15.71
CA MET A 51 20.96 -17.92 16.82
C MET A 51 21.36 -19.34 17.22
N MET A 52 20.47 -20.32 17.05
CA MET A 52 20.77 -21.73 17.35
C MET A 52 21.55 -22.44 16.24
N GLN A 53 21.56 -21.91 15.02
CA GLN A 53 22.27 -22.52 13.88
C GLN A 53 23.78 -22.62 14.13
N ASN A 54 24.37 -21.67 14.85
CA ASN A 54 25.83 -21.53 14.98
C ASN A 54 26.43 -22.21 16.24
N GLY A 55 25.78 -23.20 16.83
CA GLY A 55 26.24 -23.83 18.08
C GLY A 55 26.33 -25.36 18.05
N GLN A 56 27.21 -25.91 18.89
CA GLN A 56 27.16 -27.35 19.23
C GLN A 56 25.87 -27.64 20.00
N MET A 57 25.19 -28.74 19.66
CA MET A 57 23.91 -29.14 20.25
C MET A 57 24.06 -29.42 21.75
N THR A 58 23.54 -28.53 22.61
CA THR A 58 23.50 -28.72 24.07
C THR A 58 22.11 -29.15 24.54
N MET A 59 22.00 -29.75 25.73
CA MET A 59 20.71 -30.06 26.37
C MET A 59 19.81 -28.82 26.51
N GLN A 60 20.41 -27.65 26.75
CA GLN A 60 19.68 -26.38 26.83
C GLN A 60 19.14 -25.95 25.46
N GLN A 61 19.91 -26.15 24.37
CA GLN A 61 19.44 -25.92 23.00
C GLN A 61 18.29 -26.85 22.63
N LEU A 62 18.33 -28.12 23.04
CA LEU A 62 17.24 -29.05 22.77
C LEU A 62 15.92 -28.59 23.38
N ALA A 63 15.94 -28.14 24.64
CA ALA A 63 14.77 -27.58 25.29
C ALA A 63 14.28 -26.29 24.59
N GLN A 64 15.19 -25.47 24.07
CA GLN A 64 14.85 -24.27 23.28
C GLN A 64 14.20 -24.66 21.94
N MET A 65 14.67 -25.69 21.26
CA MET A 65 14.05 -26.19 20.02
C MET A 65 12.62 -26.67 20.24
N GLN A 66 12.38 -27.39 21.34
CA GLN A 66 11.02 -27.82 21.70
C GLN A 66 10.10 -26.62 21.94
N ARG A 67 10.59 -25.57 22.61
CA ARG A 67 9.84 -24.32 22.79
C ARG A 67 9.49 -23.66 21.45
N LEU A 68 10.48 -23.52 20.56
CA LEU A 68 10.26 -22.94 19.23
C LEU A 68 9.29 -23.74 18.37
N SER A 69 9.36 -25.08 18.45
CA SER A 69 8.40 -25.96 17.77
C SER A 69 6.97 -25.73 18.27
N ASN A 70 6.80 -25.62 19.60
CA ASN A 70 5.50 -25.35 20.20
C ASN A 70 4.97 -23.95 19.84
N GLU A 71 5.84 -22.93 19.85
CA GLU A 71 5.48 -21.56 19.45
C GLU A 71 5.09 -21.50 17.97
N GLN A 72 5.87 -22.14 17.08
CA GLN A 72 5.53 -22.26 15.66
C GLN A 72 4.20 -22.98 15.45
N GLY A 73 3.92 -24.02 16.24
CA GLY A 73 2.64 -24.74 16.23
C GLY A 73 1.46 -23.91 16.73
N ALA A 74 1.69 -22.98 17.67
CA ALA A 74 0.66 -22.04 18.10
C ALA A 74 0.29 -21.05 16.99
N ILE A 75 1.29 -20.46 16.33
CA ILE A 75 1.08 -19.56 15.18
C ILE A 75 0.34 -20.30 14.06
N GLN A 76 0.74 -21.54 13.77
CA GLN A 76 0.07 -22.38 12.76
C GLN A 76 -1.41 -22.57 13.06
N LYS A 77 -1.77 -22.91 14.31
CA LYS A 77 -3.18 -23.11 14.69
C LYS A 77 -4.00 -21.84 14.55
N SER A 78 -3.46 -20.70 14.99
CA SER A 78 -4.11 -19.41 14.82
C SER A 78 -4.31 -19.06 13.34
N LEU A 79 -3.30 -19.32 12.50
CA LEU A 79 -3.40 -19.13 11.05
C LEU A 79 -4.44 -20.07 10.40
N GLU A 80 -4.57 -21.29 10.91
CA GLU A 80 -5.55 -22.26 10.43
C GLU A 80 -6.98 -21.83 10.74
N GLU A 81 -7.22 -21.33 11.95
CA GLU A 81 -8.51 -20.76 12.36
C GLU A 81 -8.88 -19.57 11.48
N LEU A 82 -7.95 -18.62 11.30
CA LEU A 82 -8.13 -17.47 10.41
C LEU A 82 -8.42 -17.87 8.96
N ASN A 83 -7.71 -18.88 8.45
CA ASN A 83 -7.97 -19.37 7.10
C ASN A 83 -9.37 -19.99 6.95
N ARG A 84 -9.89 -20.65 8.00
CA ARG A 84 -11.26 -21.17 8.01
C ARG A 84 -12.28 -20.05 8.03
N GLU A 85 -12.07 -19.02 8.85
CA GLU A 85 -12.93 -17.83 8.93
C GLU A 85 -12.96 -17.04 7.62
N ALA A 86 -11.79 -16.80 7.02
CA ALA A 86 -11.66 -16.14 5.72
C ALA A 86 -12.40 -16.91 4.60
N LYS A 87 -12.32 -18.24 4.59
CA LYS A 87 -13.08 -19.07 3.64
C LYS A 87 -14.58 -19.02 3.87
N ALA A 88 -15.01 -19.03 5.14
CA ALA A 88 -16.43 -19.04 5.50
C ALA A 88 -17.12 -17.69 5.21
N SER A 89 -16.41 -16.58 5.37
CA SER A 89 -16.89 -15.23 5.07
C SER A 89 -16.92 -14.90 3.57
N GLY A 90 -16.39 -15.78 2.71
CA GLY A 90 -16.34 -15.55 1.27
C GLY A 90 -15.25 -14.57 0.84
N GLU A 91 -14.30 -14.24 1.73
CA GLU A 91 -13.12 -13.46 1.37
C GLU A 91 -12.32 -14.17 0.26
N SER A 92 -11.63 -13.38 -0.60
CA SER A 92 -11.17 -13.92 -1.88
C SER A 92 -10.34 -15.21 -1.75
N LYS A 93 -10.61 -16.14 -2.67
CA LYS A 93 -9.89 -17.41 -2.84
C LYS A 93 -8.36 -17.26 -2.86
N LYS A 94 -7.85 -16.10 -3.27
CA LYS A 94 -6.41 -15.80 -3.32
C LYS A 94 -5.78 -15.66 -1.94
N ILE A 95 -6.47 -15.06 -0.97
CA ILE A 95 -5.99 -14.98 0.42
C ILE A 95 -5.95 -16.38 1.01
N ALA A 96 -7.07 -17.10 0.94
CA ALA A 96 -7.17 -18.47 1.47
C ALA A 96 -6.09 -19.41 0.90
N ALA A 97 -5.86 -19.36 -0.42
CA ALA A 97 -4.81 -20.16 -1.07
C ALA A 97 -3.39 -19.78 -0.60
N ASN A 98 -3.11 -18.49 -0.39
CA ASN A 98 -1.82 -18.06 0.16
C ASN A 98 -1.62 -18.59 1.59
N LEU A 99 -2.67 -18.54 2.43
CA LEU A 99 -2.61 -19.03 3.81
C LEU A 99 -2.41 -20.55 3.89
N GLU A 100 -3.06 -21.34 3.03
CA GLU A 100 -2.83 -22.80 2.93
C GLU A 100 -1.36 -23.12 2.66
N SER A 101 -0.76 -22.41 1.71
CA SER A 101 0.65 -22.60 1.38
C SER A 101 1.59 -22.21 2.52
N VAL A 102 1.19 -21.30 3.41
CA VAL A 102 1.94 -20.98 4.63
C VAL A 102 1.80 -22.09 5.67
N LEU A 103 0.59 -22.62 5.86
CA LEU A 103 0.30 -23.70 6.81
C LEU A 103 1.13 -24.95 6.53
N GLU A 104 1.31 -25.33 5.25
CA GLU A 104 2.16 -26.47 4.88
C GLU A 104 3.65 -26.22 5.20
N GLU A 105 4.18 -25.03 4.91
CA GLU A 105 5.57 -24.69 5.27
C GLU A 105 5.76 -24.72 6.79
N MET A 106 4.77 -24.28 7.57
CA MET A 106 4.81 -24.36 9.03
C MET A 106 4.87 -25.82 9.53
N LYS A 107 4.15 -26.76 8.90
CA LYS A 107 4.24 -28.19 9.25
C LYS A 107 5.65 -28.72 9.06
N GLU A 108 6.29 -28.34 7.96
CA GLU A 108 7.66 -28.76 7.67
C GLU A 108 8.65 -28.15 8.66
N VAL A 109 8.49 -26.89 9.04
CA VAL A 109 9.32 -26.25 10.08
C VAL A 109 9.15 -26.93 11.43
N ILE A 110 7.92 -27.21 11.86
CA ILE A 110 7.64 -27.92 13.12
C ILE A 110 8.27 -29.31 13.10
N SER A 111 8.17 -30.02 11.97
CA SER A 111 8.80 -31.33 11.79
C SER A 111 10.32 -31.27 11.89
N GLY A 112 10.95 -30.28 11.25
CA GLY A 112 12.39 -30.06 11.31
C GLY A 112 12.89 -29.72 12.73
N LEU A 113 12.16 -28.85 13.44
CA LEU A 113 12.44 -28.52 14.85
C LEU A 113 12.30 -29.76 15.75
N ASN A 114 11.27 -30.58 15.58
CA ASN A 114 11.08 -31.79 16.37
C ASN A 114 12.14 -32.87 16.07
N THR A 115 12.64 -32.93 14.83
CA THR A 115 13.67 -33.89 14.40
C THR A 115 15.10 -33.37 14.61
N GLN A 116 15.27 -32.25 15.31
CA GLN A 116 16.56 -31.65 15.64
C GLN A 116 17.37 -31.20 14.41
N LYS A 117 16.70 -30.93 13.29
CA LYS A 117 17.32 -30.52 12.02
C LYS A 117 17.19 -29.02 11.82
N ILE A 118 18.13 -28.26 12.37
CA ILE A 118 18.29 -26.83 12.05
C ILE A 118 19.32 -26.73 10.93
N ASP A 119 18.84 -26.83 9.70
CA ASP A 119 19.66 -26.61 8.51
C ASP A 119 19.24 -25.31 7.80
N ASP A 120 20.03 -24.90 6.79
CA ASP A 120 19.72 -23.73 5.98
C ASP A 120 18.34 -23.82 5.31
N ASN A 121 17.83 -25.03 5.07
CA ASN A 121 16.52 -25.22 4.45
C ASN A 121 15.40 -24.88 5.44
N LEU A 122 15.52 -25.28 6.71
CA LEU A 122 14.59 -24.91 7.77
C LEU A 122 14.49 -23.38 7.91
N ILE A 123 15.63 -22.69 7.91
CA ILE A 123 15.68 -21.22 8.03
C ILE A 123 15.04 -20.56 6.82
N LYS A 124 15.34 -21.03 5.60
CA LYS A 124 14.68 -20.54 4.38
C LYS A 124 13.17 -20.72 4.41
N LYS A 125 12.67 -21.83 4.98
CA LYS A 125 11.23 -22.05 5.15
C LYS A 125 10.61 -21.07 6.13
N GLN A 126 11.27 -20.83 7.27
CA GLN A 126 10.88 -19.81 8.23
C GLN A 126 10.82 -18.40 7.60
N ASP A 127 11.79 -18.02 6.77
CA ASP A 127 11.79 -16.73 6.05
C ASP A 127 10.69 -16.65 4.99
N LYS A 128 10.42 -17.77 4.30
CA LYS A 128 9.33 -17.89 3.34
C LYS A 128 7.96 -17.76 4.01
N ILE A 129 7.78 -18.35 5.18
CA ILE A 129 6.56 -18.19 6.01
C ILE A 129 6.35 -16.72 6.33
N LEU A 130 7.38 -16.06 6.87
CA LEU A 130 7.32 -14.64 7.21
C LEU A 130 6.95 -13.77 5.99
N SER A 131 7.63 -14.00 4.86
CA SER A 131 7.38 -13.26 3.62
C SER A 131 5.93 -13.41 3.15
N LYS A 132 5.41 -14.63 3.14
CA LYS A 132 4.02 -14.89 2.73
C LYS A 132 2.98 -14.31 3.69
N LEU A 133 3.26 -14.26 5.00
CA LEU A 133 2.38 -13.60 5.97
C LEU A 133 2.30 -12.09 5.68
N LEU A 134 3.44 -11.46 5.39
CA LEU A 134 3.50 -10.05 5.00
C LEU A 134 2.82 -9.81 3.65
N ASP A 135 2.98 -10.70 2.68
CA ASP A 135 2.32 -10.61 1.37
C ASP A 135 0.80 -10.77 1.49
N ALA A 136 0.33 -11.68 2.35
CA ALA A 136 -1.09 -11.83 2.66
C ALA A 136 -1.66 -10.55 3.28
N GLN A 137 -0.94 -9.94 4.23
CA GLN A 137 -1.32 -8.65 4.82
C GLN A 137 -1.38 -7.51 3.77
N ARG A 138 -0.41 -7.45 2.84
CA ARG A 138 -0.43 -6.45 1.76
C ARG A 138 -1.58 -6.67 0.78
N SER A 139 -1.84 -7.93 0.42
CA SER A 139 -2.93 -8.31 -0.48
C SER A 139 -4.31 -7.91 0.08
N ILE A 140 -4.45 -7.86 1.41
CA ILE A 140 -5.65 -7.34 2.07
C ILE A 140 -5.81 -5.85 1.78
N ASN A 141 -4.78 -5.05 2.05
CA ASN A 141 -4.81 -3.61 1.81
C ASN A 141 -5.06 -3.25 0.34
N GLU A 142 -4.40 -3.94 -0.59
CA GLU A 142 -4.56 -3.69 -2.04
C GLU A 142 -6.01 -3.90 -2.50
N ARG A 143 -6.72 -4.89 -1.93
CA ARG A 143 -8.14 -5.12 -2.26
C ARG A 143 -9.01 -3.92 -1.87
N ASP A 144 -8.82 -3.38 -0.68
CA ASP A 144 -9.61 -2.23 -0.22
C ASP A 144 -9.38 -1.02 -1.14
N PHE A 145 -8.19 -0.86 -1.72
CA PHE A 145 -7.93 0.14 -2.76
C PHE A 145 -8.55 -0.22 -4.12
N GLU A 146 -8.58 -1.49 -4.51
CA GLU A 146 -9.21 -1.94 -5.76
C GLU A 146 -10.73 -1.69 -5.77
N GLU A 147 -11.44 -1.94 -4.66
CA GLU A 147 -12.89 -1.64 -4.58
C GLU A 147 -13.18 -0.13 -4.75
N ASN A 148 -12.26 0.73 -4.32
CA ASN A 148 -12.36 2.19 -4.47
C ASN A 148 -11.81 2.73 -5.81
N ARG A 149 -11.28 1.87 -6.68
CA ARG A 149 -10.64 2.29 -7.93
C ARG A 149 -11.66 2.42 -9.07
N GLU A 150 -12.07 3.65 -9.36
CA GLU A 150 -12.77 3.97 -10.60
C GLU A 150 -11.78 4.12 -11.77
N SER A 151 -11.96 3.35 -12.84
CA SER A 151 -11.22 3.53 -14.09
C SER A 151 -11.99 4.46 -15.02
N LEU A 152 -11.45 5.65 -15.30
CA LEU A 152 -11.98 6.51 -16.34
C LEU A 152 -11.45 6.04 -17.70
N ALA A 153 -12.34 5.53 -18.55
CA ALA A 153 -12.00 5.31 -19.95
C ALA A 153 -11.64 6.66 -20.61
N GLY A 154 -10.57 6.69 -21.41
CA GLY A 154 -10.17 7.89 -22.13
C GLY A 154 -11.31 8.38 -23.02
N LYS A 155 -11.88 9.55 -22.73
CA LYS A 155 -12.89 10.17 -23.57
C LYS A 155 -12.23 10.68 -24.85
N LYS A 156 -12.73 10.29 -26.01
CA LYS A 156 -12.43 10.99 -27.27
C LYS A 156 -13.14 12.33 -27.21
N PHE A 157 -12.37 13.40 -27.06
CA PHE A 157 -12.87 14.74 -27.26
C PHE A 157 -12.77 15.05 -28.75
N ASP A 158 -13.90 15.34 -29.39
CA ASP A 158 -13.89 16.03 -30.68
C ASP A 158 -13.45 17.48 -30.40
N LEU A 159 -12.14 17.68 -30.36
CA LEU A 159 -11.54 19.00 -30.20
C LEU A 159 -11.72 19.75 -31.50
N THR A 160 -12.79 20.53 -31.61
CA THR A 160 -12.85 21.59 -32.62
C THR A 160 -11.76 22.59 -32.24
N SER A 161 -10.75 22.72 -33.11
CA SER A 161 -9.78 23.80 -32.94
C SER A 161 -10.55 25.12 -32.96
N PRO A 162 -10.32 26.03 -31.99
CA PRO A 162 -10.92 27.36 -32.04
C PRO A 162 -10.67 27.99 -33.40
N ASP A 163 -11.63 28.75 -33.90
CA ASP A 163 -11.45 29.49 -35.14
C ASP A 163 -10.18 30.36 -35.09
N LYS A 164 -9.57 30.59 -36.25
CA LYS A 164 -8.42 31.48 -36.35
C LYS A 164 -8.77 32.82 -35.72
N LEU A 165 -7.92 33.27 -34.81
CA LEU A 165 -8.07 34.53 -34.09
C LEU A 165 -8.19 35.70 -35.09
N ASN A 166 -9.39 36.26 -35.23
CA ASN A 166 -9.66 37.38 -36.13
C ASN A 166 -9.32 38.71 -35.45
N LEU A 167 -8.10 39.20 -35.69
CA LEU A 167 -7.56 40.44 -35.11
C LEU A 167 -7.77 41.70 -35.98
N THR A 168 -8.61 41.60 -37.01
CA THR A 168 -8.83 42.69 -37.99
C THR A 168 -9.69 43.82 -37.44
N ASN A 169 -10.51 43.56 -36.41
CA ASN A 169 -11.35 44.56 -35.75
C ASN A 169 -10.61 45.17 -34.54
N GLU A 170 -10.58 46.50 -34.44
CA GLU A 170 -10.01 47.23 -33.29
C GLU A 170 -10.63 46.79 -31.94
N GLN A 171 -11.93 46.44 -31.92
CA GLN A 171 -12.58 45.91 -30.71
C GLN A 171 -11.96 44.60 -30.22
N ALA A 172 -11.51 43.72 -31.14
CA ALA A 172 -10.85 42.47 -30.76
C ALA A 172 -9.44 42.73 -30.18
N LYS A 173 -8.76 43.79 -30.64
CA LYS A 173 -7.47 44.22 -30.08
C LYS A 173 -7.62 44.80 -28.68
N ASP A 174 -8.71 45.51 -28.42
CA ASP A 174 -8.98 46.09 -27.09
C ASP A 174 -9.30 45.02 -26.05
N VAL A 175 -10.12 44.01 -26.40
CA VAL A 175 -10.38 42.86 -25.53
C VAL A 175 -9.08 42.11 -25.18
N LEU A 176 -8.16 41.97 -26.15
CA LEU A 176 -6.85 41.35 -25.90
C LEU A 176 -5.95 42.18 -24.99
N ARG A 177 -6.00 43.52 -25.10
CA ARG A 177 -5.27 44.41 -24.18
C ARG A 177 -5.82 44.32 -22.76
N GLU A 178 -7.13 44.25 -22.60
CA GLU A 178 -7.78 44.08 -21.30
C GLU A 178 -7.41 42.74 -20.65
N GLU A 179 -7.44 41.65 -21.41
CA GLU A 179 -7.08 40.33 -20.88
C GLU A 179 -5.57 40.25 -20.51
N LEU A 180 -4.71 40.95 -21.24
CA LEU A 180 -3.29 41.10 -20.90
C LEU A 180 -3.11 41.90 -19.59
N LEU A 181 -3.83 43.01 -19.42
CA LEU A 181 -3.78 43.80 -18.18
C LEU A 181 -4.28 43.01 -16.98
N LYS A 182 -5.29 42.16 -17.20
CA LYS A 182 -5.82 41.25 -16.19
C LYS A 182 -4.80 40.16 -15.84
N ALA A 183 -4.17 39.53 -16.82
CA ALA A 183 -3.13 38.54 -16.57
C ALA A 183 -1.95 39.16 -15.79
N VAL A 184 -1.49 40.36 -16.16
CA VAL A 184 -0.41 41.07 -15.41
C VAL A 184 -0.82 41.36 -13.96
N LYS A 185 -2.10 41.65 -13.70
CA LYS A 185 -2.63 41.87 -12.34
C LYS A 185 -2.81 40.58 -11.52
N GLU A 186 -3.00 39.43 -12.15
CA GLU A 186 -3.18 38.13 -11.50
C GLU A 186 -1.89 37.57 -10.87
N GLY A 187 -0.74 38.24 -11.04
CA GLY A 187 0.47 37.95 -10.26
C GLY A 187 1.32 36.78 -10.76
N TYR A 188 1.27 36.46 -12.06
CA TYR A 188 2.13 35.43 -12.66
C TYR A 188 3.63 35.71 -12.41
N SER A 189 4.44 34.65 -12.35
CA SER A 189 5.90 34.78 -12.22
C SER A 189 6.51 35.51 -13.42
N LYS A 190 7.68 36.12 -13.21
CA LYS A 190 8.35 36.97 -14.22
C LYS A 190 8.55 36.25 -15.56
N ASP A 191 8.91 34.97 -15.53
CA ASP A 191 9.12 34.17 -16.74
C ASP A 191 7.82 33.97 -17.54
N TYR A 192 6.69 33.79 -16.85
CA TYR A 192 5.38 33.71 -17.48
C TYR A 192 4.94 35.07 -18.03
N GLN A 193 5.21 36.16 -17.32
CA GLN A 193 4.93 37.52 -17.82
C GLN A 193 5.70 37.82 -19.11
N ASP A 194 6.96 37.40 -19.19
CA ASP A 194 7.79 37.56 -20.39
C ASP A 194 7.31 36.69 -21.55
N LEU A 195 6.87 35.45 -21.28
CA LEU A 195 6.29 34.57 -22.28
C LEU A 195 4.98 35.13 -22.86
N ILE A 196 4.10 35.62 -21.98
CA ILE A 196 2.84 36.28 -22.35
C ILE A 196 3.18 37.47 -23.25
N ARG A 197 4.09 38.36 -22.83
CA ARG A 197 4.49 39.53 -23.63
C ARG A 197 4.94 39.15 -25.04
N ARG A 198 5.85 38.16 -25.16
CA ARG A 198 6.37 37.70 -26.46
C ARG A 198 5.28 37.13 -27.37
N TYR A 199 4.34 36.37 -26.80
CA TYR A 199 3.19 35.83 -27.53
C TYR A 199 2.29 36.94 -28.09
N PHE A 200 2.00 37.97 -27.29
CA PHE A 200 1.20 39.09 -27.77
C PHE A 200 1.93 39.99 -28.78
N GLU A 201 3.23 40.18 -28.63
CA GLU A 201 4.05 40.90 -29.63
C GLU A 201 4.08 40.17 -30.98
N SER A 202 4.17 38.84 -30.98
CA SER A 202 4.12 38.05 -32.22
C SER A 202 2.75 38.12 -32.90
N LEU A 203 1.66 38.14 -32.13
CA LEU A 203 0.31 38.34 -32.64
C LEU A 203 0.13 39.71 -33.30
N ASN A 204 0.68 40.78 -32.71
CA ASN A 204 0.58 42.15 -33.23
C ASN A 204 1.47 42.38 -34.47
N ASN A 205 2.62 41.71 -34.56
CA ASN A 205 3.49 41.77 -35.73
C ASN A 205 2.92 40.98 -36.92
N SER A 206 2.26 39.85 -36.65
CA SER A 206 1.58 39.03 -37.67
C SER A 206 0.39 39.76 -38.32
N THR A 207 -0.16 40.78 -37.65
CA THR A 207 -1.22 41.64 -38.18
C THR A 207 -0.71 42.82 -39.01
N LYS A 208 0.59 43.16 -38.96
CA LYS A 208 1.18 44.27 -39.74
C LYS A 208 1.75 43.83 -41.09
N GLN A 209 1.93 42.53 -41.32
CA GLN A 209 2.50 41.98 -42.56
C GLN A 209 1.44 41.44 -43.56
N ASN A 210 0.15 41.58 -43.24
CA ASN A 210 -0.97 41.28 -44.13
C ASN A 210 -1.72 42.55 -44.50
#